data_AF-A0A0C2XBH1-F1
#
_entry.id   AF-A0A0C2XBH1-F1
#
_cell.length_a   1.000
_cell.length_b   1.000
_cell.length_c   1.000
_cell.angle_alpha   90.00
_cell.angle_beta   90.00
_cell.angle_gamma   90.00
#
_symmetry.space_group_name_H-M   'P 1'
#
loop_
_entity.id
_entity.type
_entity.pdbx_description
1 polymer ?
#
loop_
_entity_poly.entity_id
_entity_poly.type
_entity_poly.pdbx_seq_one_letter_code
_entity_poly.pdbx_strand_id
1 'polypeptide(L)'
;MTRAPGKYKQKRGGGRSFSKNLTLDENGIAVSADARGKKRRDDDSDDEDEDDEEEEEEEESEEEDEDEEPEIELSRAERKALKKQGKQPPAVSEEDKDLINPNRQPVKNLTISDIGAPRELSRREREAKEKAEAKEKYWKLHQAGKTDEAKSDMARLAKIRQEREAASAARKAAEEQPGSSTR
;
A
#
# COMPACT_ATOMS: atom_id res chain seq x y z
N MET A 1 14.51 -61.31 -20.64
CA MET A 1 13.91 -61.52 -19.30
C MET A 1 13.38 -60.19 -18.78
N THR A 2 12.07 -59.99 -18.73
CA THR A 2 11.46 -58.85 -18.02
C THR A 2 11.26 -59.23 -16.56
N ARG A 3 11.91 -58.50 -15.63
CA ARG A 3 11.80 -58.75 -14.19
C ARG A 3 10.45 -58.20 -13.70
N ALA A 4 9.67 -59.03 -13.00
CA ALA A 4 8.37 -58.62 -12.45
C ALA A 4 8.51 -57.48 -11.43
N PRO A 5 7.65 -56.45 -11.46
CA PRO A 5 7.74 -55.33 -10.52
C PRO A 5 7.42 -55.81 -9.09
N GLY A 6 8.33 -55.51 -8.17
CA GLY A 6 8.28 -55.90 -6.76
C GLY A 6 7.05 -55.37 -6.01
N LYS A 7 6.69 -56.09 -4.94
CA LYS A 7 5.49 -55.98 -4.11
C LYS A 7 5.42 -54.73 -3.20
N TYR A 8 5.97 -53.59 -3.64
CA TYR A 8 5.90 -52.34 -2.90
C TYR A 8 4.61 -51.60 -3.27
N LYS A 9 3.63 -51.57 -2.37
CA LYS A 9 2.47 -50.68 -2.53
C LYS A 9 2.97 -49.25 -2.37
N GLN A 10 3.12 -48.52 -3.47
CA GLN A 10 3.27 -47.06 -3.43
C GLN A 10 2.06 -46.49 -2.68
N LYS A 11 2.25 -46.14 -1.41
CA LYS A 11 1.25 -45.37 -0.67
C LYS A 11 1.24 -43.98 -1.28
N ARG A 12 0.32 -43.75 -2.21
CA ARG A 12 0.02 -42.40 -2.69
C ARG A 12 -0.42 -41.57 -1.48
N GLY A 13 0.28 -40.47 -1.24
CA GLY A 13 0.20 -39.67 -0.01
C GLY A 13 -1.23 -39.46 0.48
N GLY A 14 -1.43 -39.64 1.79
CA GLY A 14 -2.71 -39.39 2.44
C GLY A 14 -3.13 -37.93 2.30
N GLY A 15 -4.41 -37.69 2.01
CA GLY A 15 -4.95 -36.36 1.75
C GLY A 15 -4.72 -35.40 2.91
N ARG A 16 -4.41 -34.14 2.59
CA ARG A 16 -4.28 -33.05 3.57
C ARG A 16 -5.67 -32.72 4.13
N SER A 17 -5.84 -32.80 5.44
CA SER A 17 -7.09 -32.48 6.12
C SER A 17 -7.04 -31.06 6.67
N PHE A 18 -7.81 -30.14 6.09
CA PHE A 18 -7.82 -28.73 6.49
C PHE A 18 -8.79 -28.42 7.65
N SER A 19 -9.68 -29.35 7.99
CA SER A 19 -10.68 -29.20 9.05
C SER A 19 -10.28 -29.83 10.39
N LYS A 20 -9.09 -30.44 10.49
CA LYS A 20 -8.68 -31.19 11.69
C LYS A 20 -8.43 -30.29 12.91
N ASN A 21 -8.00 -29.05 12.66
CA ASN A 21 -7.60 -28.08 13.69
C ASN A 21 -8.47 -26.80 13.65
N LEU A 22 -9.66 -26.86 13.05
CA LEU A 22 -10.59 -25.72 13.02
C LEU A 22 -11.72 -25.95 14.02
N THR A 23 -12.03 -24.93 14.83
CA THR A 23 -13.18 -24.87 15.74
C THR A 23 -14.11 -23.75 15.32
N LEU A 24 -15.42 -23.85 15.58
CA LEU A 24 -16.34 -22.75 15.34
C LEU A 24 -16.35 -21.80 16.53
N ASP A 25 -16.17 -20.51 16.27
CA ASP A 25 -16.36 -19.44 17.25
C ASP A 25 -17.86 -19.15 17.46
N GLU A 26 -18.19 -18.31 18.45
CA GLU A 26 -19.56 -17.91 18.81
C GLU A 26 -20.37 -17.34 17.63
N ASN A 27 -19.67 -16.74 16.65
CA ASN A 27 -20.25 -16.21 15.42
C ASN A 27 -20.41 -17.25 14.29
N GLY A 28 -20.14 -18.54 14.56
CA GLY A 28 -20.22 -19.62 13.57
C GLY A 28 -19.12 -19.60 12.51
N ILE A 29 -17.98 -18.94 12.79
CA ILE A 29 -16.83 -18.85 11.87
C ILE A 29 -15.78 -19.89 12.28
N ALA A 30 -15.24 -20.62 11.31
CA ALA A 30 -14.18 -21.60 11.55
C ALA A 30 -12.83 -20.90 11.80
N VAL A 31 -12.31 -21.01 13.02
CA VAL A 31 -11.06 -20.41 13.47
C VAL A 31 -10.07 -21.50 13.89
N SER A 32 -8.78 -21.24 13.71
CA SER A 32 -7.73 -22.16 14.10
C SER A 32 -7.72 -22.35 15.62
N ALA A 33 -7.75 -23.60 16.07
CA ALA A 33 -7.60 -23.96 17.48
C ALA A 33 -6.15 -23.82 17.97
N ASP A 34 -5.19 -23.66 17.04
CA ASP A 34 -3.77 -23.54 17.38
C ASP A 34 -3.47 -22.14 17.98
N ALA A 35 -3.02 -22.11 19.24
CA ALA A 35 -2.70 -20.88 19.99
C ALA A 35 -1.68 -19.96 19.30
N ARG A 36 -0.85 -20.51 18.40
CA ARG A 36 0.11 -19.74 17.57
C ARG A 36 -0.57 -18.78 16.60
N GLY A 37 -1.80 -19.09 16.17
CA GLY A 37 -2.60 -18.21 15.30
C GLY A 37 -3.30 -17.10 16.07
N LYS A 38 -3.70 -17.35 17.33
CA LYS A 38 -4.32 -16.33 18.20
C LYS A 38 -3.36 -15.19 18.52
N LYS A 39 -2.11 -15.49 18.88
CA LYS A 39 -1.13 -14.46 19.22
C LYS A 39 -0.82 -13.49 18.06
N ARG A 40 -0.86 -13.96 16.81
CA ARG A 40 -0.67 -13.11 15.61
C ARG A 40 -1.87 -12.21 15.27
N ARG A 41 -3.02 -12.44 15.90
CA ARG A 41 -4.25 -11.68 15.61
C ARG A 41 -4.52 -10.61 16.65
N ASP A 42 -4.08 -10.84 17.89
CA ASP A 42 -4.02 -9.82 18.94
C ASP A 42 -2.93 -8.77 18.66
N ASP A 43 -1.79 -9.19 18.11
CA ASP A 43 -0.64 -8.34 17.74
C ASP A 43 -0.89 -7.45 16.50
N ASP A 44 -2.00 -7.66 15.77
CA ASP A 44 -2.37 -6.91 14.56
C ASP A 44 -3.57 -5.96 14.84
N SER A 45 -4.00 -5.87 16.11
CA SER A 45 -5.15 -5.06 16.55
C SER A 45 -4.76 -3.78 17.30
N ASP A 46 -3.47 -3.47 17.39
CA ASP A 46 -2.92 -2.27 18.05
C ASP A 46 -1.82 -1.66 17.18
N ASP A 47 -2.16 -1.28 15.94
CA ASP A 47 -1.29 -0.49 15.07
C ASP A 47 -2.18 0.55 14.36
N GLU A 48 -2.63 1.52 15.15
CA GLU A 48 -3.05 2.83 14.64
C GLU A 48 -1.79 3.60 14.25
N ASP A 49 -1.48 3.59 12.95
CA ASP A 49 -0.97 4.72 12.14
C ASP A 49 -0.08 5.74 12.90
N GLU A 50 1.18 5.40 13.16
CA GLU A 50 2.22 6.36 13.52
C GLU A 50 3.45 6.15 12.60
N ASP A 51 3.47 6.95 11.54
CA ASP A 51 4.62 7.19 10.67
C ASP A 51 5.63 8.02 11.47
N ASP A 52 6.63 7.37 12.08
CA ASP A 52 7.76 8.02 12.73
C ASP A 52 9.06 7.46 12.15
N GLU A 53 9.69 8.30 11.31
CA GLU A 53 11.08 8.18 10.90
C GLU A 53 11.96 8.46 12.13
N GLU A 54 12.62 7.48 12.73
CA GLU A 54 13.88 7.72 13.43
C GLU A 54 14.76 6.46 13.49
N GLU A 55 16.03 6.67 13.15
CA GLU A 55 17.14 5.70 13.17
C GLU A 55 17.35 5.14 14.58
N GLU A 56 17.62 3.84 14.69
CA GLU A 56 18.67 3.25 15.54
C GLU A 56 18.54 1.72 15.50
N GLU A 57 19.52 1.04 14.90
CA GLU A 57 19.94 -0.27 15.43
C GLU A 57 21.47 -0.31 15.43
N GLU A 58 22.00 -0.15 16.65
CA GLU A 58 23.23 -0.80 17.09
C GLU A 58 23.20 -2.28 16.68
N GLU A 59 24.28 -2.78 16.08
CA GLU A 59 24.64 -4.19 16.32
C GLU A 59 26.16 -4.31 16.35
N GLU A 60 26.65 -4.40 17.59
CA GLU A 60 27.59 -5.40 18.09
C GLU A 60 28.54 -6.01 17.03
N SER A 61 29.76 -5.49 17.05
CA SER A 61 30.94 -6.07 16.42
C SER A 61 31.25 -7.41 17.06
N GLU A 62 31.15 -8.50 16.30
CA GLU A 62 31.91 -9.72 16.56
C GLU A 62 32.42 -10.29 15.23
N GLU A 63 33.72 -10.05 14.96
CA GLU A 63 34.54 -10.85 14.03
C GLU A 63 34.52 -12.31 14.52
N GLU A 64 34.64 -13.36 13.71
CA GLU A 64 35.68 -13.71 12.74
C GLU A 64 35.25 -15.09 12.19
N ASP A 65 35.33 -15.33 10.87
CA ASP A 65 36.12 -16.44 10.29
C ASP A 65 35.89 -16.54 8.78
N GLU A 66 36.98 -16.86 8.09
CA GLU A 66 37.25 -16.80 6.66
C GLU A 66 36.49 -17.87 5.85
N ASP A 67 36.08 -17.55 4.62
CA ASP A 67 36.32 -18.41 3.45
C ASP A 67 35.94 -17.71 2.13
N GLU A 68 36.86 -17.79 1.16
CA GLU A 68 36.86 -17.11 -0.14
C GLU A 68 35.85 -17.70 -1.14
N GLU A 69 34.82 -16.94 -1.53
CA GLU A 69 34.19 -16.98 -2.87
C GLU A 69 33.62 -15.59 -3.21
N PRO A 70 33.52 -15.16 -4.49
CA PRO A 70 32.92 -13.87 -4.83
C PRO A 70 31.40 -13.98 -4.72
N GLU A 71 30.87 -13.97 -3.50
CA GLU A 71 29.45 -13.76 -3.25
C GLU A 71 29.12 -12.32 -3.65
N ILE A 72 28.26 -12.19 -4.66
CA ILE A 72 27.56 -10.94 -4.92
C ILE A 72 26.70 -10.71 -3.67
N GLU A 73 27.15 -9.83 -2.79
CA GLU A 73 26.49 -9.44 -1.53
C GLU A 73 25.15 -8.75 -1.83
N LEU A 74 24.16 -9.55 -2.21
CA LEU A 74 22.78 -9.10 -2.28
C LEU A 74 22.28 -9.01 -0.84
N SER A 75 21.88 -7.80 -0.45
CA SER A 75 21.29 -7.53 0.85
C SER A 75 20.14 -8.49 1.14
N ARG A 76 19.88 -8.77 2.42
CA ARG A 76 18.73 -9.60 2.83
C ARG A 76 17.41 -9.08 2.26
N ALA A 77 17.33 -7.76 2.02
CA ALA A 77 16.23 -7.09 1.33
C ALA A 77 16.14 -7.50 -0.15
N GLU A 78 17.25 -7.50 -0.89
CA GLU A 78 17.30 -7.92 -2.30
C GLU A 78 17.04 -9.41 -2.48
N ARG A 79 17.58 -10.28 -1.60
CA ARG A 79 17.27 -11.73 -1.61
C ARG A 79 15.76 -11.98 -1.36
N LYS A 80 15.13 -11.22 -0.47
CA LYS A 80 13.67 -11.29 -0.23
C LYS A 80 12.88 -10.73 -1.42
N ALA A 81 13.36 -9.65 -2.05
CA ALA A 81 12.72 -9.05 -3.22
C ALA A 81 12.73 -9.99 -4.43
N LEU A 82 13.86 -10.63 -4.74
CA LEU A 82 13.96 -11.64 -5.81
C LEU A 82 13.03 -12.83 -5.56
N LYS A 83 12.97 -13.32 -4.31
CA LYS A 83 12.09 -14.44 -3.94
C LYS A 83 10.60 -14.08 -4.02
N LYS A 84 10.26 -12.81 -3.77
CA LYS A 84 8.89 -12.27 -3.94
C LYS A 84 8.54 -12.11 -5.42
N GLN A 85 9.49 -11.68 -6.25
CA GLN A 85 9.33 -11.59 -7.71
C GLN A 85 9.15 -12.97 -8.36
N GLY A 86 9.90 -13.99 -7.93
CA GLY A 86 9.76 -15.37 -8.44
C GLY A 86 8.45 -16.08 -8.06
N LYS A 87 7.61 -15.48 -7.19
CA LYS A 87 6.31 -16.02 -6.77
C LYS A 87 5.12 -15.25 -7.34
N GLN A 88 5.37 -14.19 -8.12
CA GLN A 88 4.31 -13.58 -8.93
C GLN A 88 4.03 -14.48 -10.14
N PRO A 89 2.78 -14.57 -10.63
CA PRO A 89 2.55 -15.07 -11.98
C PRO A 89 3.44 -14.28 -12.93
N PRO A 90 4.03 -14.88 -13.98
CA PRO A 90 4.94 -14.16 -14.87
C PRO A 90 4.26 -12.84 -15.26
N ALA A 91 4.85 -11.73 -14.83
CA ALA A 91 4.47 -10.43 -15.33
C ALA A 91 4.68 -10.55 -16.84
N VAL A 92 3.58 -10.54 -17.58
CA VAL A 92 3.62 -10.57 -19.04
C VAL A 92 4.46 -9.39 -19.47
N SER A 93 5.73 -9.65 -19.79
CA SER A 93 6.58 -8.70 -20.47
C SER A 93 5.88 -8.37 -21.79
N GLU A 94 6.21 -7.24 -22.42
CA GLU A 94 5.60 -6.93 -23.72
C GLU A 94 5.89 -8.01 -24.78
N GLU A 95 6.91 -8.83 -24.55
CA GLU A 95 7.32 -9.98 -25.35
C GLU A 95 6.47 -11.24 -25.09
N ASP A 96 5.83 -11.37 -23.92
CA ASP A 96 4.95 -12.51 -23.58
C ASP A 96 3.52 -12.36 -24.08
N LYS A 97 3.15 -11.18 -24.61
CA LYS A 97 1.79 -10.91 -25.13
C LYS A 97 1.43 -11.83 -26.30
N ASP A 98 2.42 -12.25 -27.09
CA ASP A 98 2.25 -13.14 -28.24
C ASP A 98 2.21 -14.64 -27.88
N LEU A 99 2.61 -14.99 -26.65
CA LEU A 99 2.54 -16.37 -26.12
C LEU A 99 1.22 -16.64 -25.38
N ILE A 100 0.36 -15.64 -25.23
CA ILE A 100 -0.96 -15.78 -24.61
C ILE A 100 -1.88 -16.49 -25.60
N ASN A 101 -2.28 -17.72 -25.27
CA ASN A 101 -3.24 -18.46 -26.07
C ASN A 101 -4.57 -17.66 -26.20
N PRO A 102 -4.95 -17.21 -27.41
CA PRO A 102 -6.14 -16.38 -27.61
C PRO A 102 -7.45 -17.11 -27.26
N ASN A 103 -7.43 -18.45 -27.24
CA ASN A 103 -8.56 -19.28 -26.81
C ASN A 103 -8.64 -19.47 -25.28
N ARG A 104 -7.67 -18.99 -24.49
CA ARG A 104 -7.77 -19.00 -23.02
C ARG A 104 -8.62 -17.83 -22.54
N GLN A 105 -9.88 -17.82 -22.95
CA GLN A 105 -10.86 -16.91 -22.38
C GLN A 105 -11.23 -17.43 -20.99
N PRO A 106 -11.12 -16.64 -19.92
CA PRO A 106 -11.67 -17.03 -18.63
C PRO A 106 -13.20 -17.11 -18.80
N VAL A 107 -13.72 -18.32 -18.95
CA VAL A 107 -15.16 -18.58 -19.08
C VAL A 107 -15.86 -18.18 -17.79
N LYS A 108 -16.37 -16.96 -17.78
CA LYS A 108 -17.30 -16.48 -16.75
C LYS A 108 -18.69 -16.90 -17.21
N ASN A 109 -19.32 -17.80 -16.46
CA ASN A 109 -20.69 -18.24 -16.72
C ASN A 109 -21.64 -17.08 -16.39
N LEU A 110 -21.96 -16.26 -17.39
CA LEU A 110 -22.96 -15.19 -17.27
C LEU A 110 -24.36 -15.80 -17.43
N THR A 111 -25.32 -15.36 -16.62
CA THR A 111 -26.72 -15.76 -16.78
C THR A 111 -27.39 -14.88 -17.85
N ILE A 112 -28.48 -15.34 -18.45
CA ILE A 112 -29.22 -14.60 -19.50
C ILE A 112 -29.65 -13.20 -19.02
N SER A 113 -29.88 -13.05 -17.71
CA SER A 113 -30.20 -11.78 -17.05
C SER A 113 -29.03 -10.78 -17.01
N ASP A 114 -27.78 -11.26 -17.05
CA ASP A 114 -26.56 -10.44 -16.93
C ASP A 114 -26.10 -9.82 -18.26
N ILE A 115 -26.72 -10.20 -19.38
CA ILE A 115 -26.31 -9.80 -20.74
C ILE A 115 -26.79 -8.37 -21.09
N GLY A 116 -27.82 -7.87 -20.39
CA GLY A 116 -28.41 -6.54 -20.64
C GLY A 116 -28.39 -5.57 -19.46
N ALA A 117 -27.95 -6.01 -18.27
CA ALA A 117 -27.94 -5.16 -17.09
C ALA A 117 -26.63 -4.34 -17.00
N PRO A 118 -26.70 -3.03 -16.66
CA PRO A 118 -25.50 -2.26 -16.35
C PRO A 118 -24.80 -2.94 -15.17
N ARG A 119 -23.53 -3.32 -15.37
CA ARG A 119 -22.75 -3.99 -14.33
C ARG A 119 -22.63 -3.06 -13.13
N GLU A 120 -23.30 -3.44 -12.06
CA GLU A 120 -23.09 -2.84 -10.76
C GLU A 120 -21.61 -2.97 -10.39
N LEU A 121 -20.98 -1.84 -10.09
CA LEU A 121 -19.59 -1.81 -9.63
C LEU A 121 -19.44 -2.77 -8.45
N SER A 122 -18.41 -3.60 -8.49
CA SER A 122 -18.07 -4.46 -7.36
C SER A 122 -17.92 -3.61 -6.11
N ARG A 123 -18.21 -4.16 -4.91
CA ARG A 123 -18.03 -3.45 -3.64
C ARG A 123 -16.67 -2.73 -3.56
N ARG A 124 -15.61 -3.42 -3.99
CA ARG A 124 -14.25 -2.87 -4.08
C ARG A 124 -14.13 -1.68 -5.04
N GLU A 125 -14.83 -1.72 -6.17
CA GLU A 125 -14.84 -0.64 -7.15
C GLU A 125 -15.67 0.56 -6.69
N ARG A 126 -16.76 0.33 -5.93
CA ARG A 126 -17.54 1.40 -5.29
C ARG A 126 -16.70 2.15 -4.26
N GLU A 127 -16.10 1.43 -3.33
CA GLU A 127 -15.24 2.01 -2.29
C GLU A 127 -14.02 2.74 -2.91
N ALA A 128 -13.43 2.20 -3.99
CA ALA A 128 -12.35 2.87 -4.71
C ALA A 128 -12.79 4.19 -5.38
N LYS A 129 -13.99 4.23 -5.99
CA LYS A 129 -14.54 5.46 -6.56
C LYS A 129 -14.89 6.48 -5.48
N GLU A 130 -15.51 6.05 -4.39
CA GLU A 130 -15.83 6.93 -3.26
C GLU A 130 -14.55 7.53 -2.64
N LYS A 131 -13.48 6.73 -2.50
CA LYS A 131 -12.18 7.22 -2.05
C LYS A 131 -11.58 8.23 -3.03
N ALA A 132 -11.69 8.00 -4.34
CA ALA A 132 -11.24 8.96 -5.35
C ALA A 132 -12.06 10.26 -5.29
N GLU A 133 -13.38 10.17 -5.23
CA GLU A 133 -14.26 11.33 -5.12
C GLU A 133 -14.04 12.12 -3.83
N ALA A 134 -13.77 11.44 -2.70
CA ALA A 134 -13.46 12.10 -1.43
C ALA A 134 -12.16 12.91 -1.54
N LYS A 135 -11.13 12.33 -2.17
CA LYS A 135 -9.87 13.04 -2.45
C LYS A 135 -10.09 14.23 -3.37
N GLU A 136 -10.86 14.08 -4.45
CA GLU A 136 -11.17 15.19 -5.36
C GLU A 136 -11.98 16.29 -4.67
N LYS A 137 -12.95 15.93 -3.82
CA LYS A 137 -13.72 16.88 -3.00
C LYS A 137 -12.81 17.64 -2.05
N TYR A 138 -11.91 16.94 -1.35
CA TYR A 138 -10.91 17.56 -0.48
C TYR A 138 -10.03 18.52 -1.28
N TRP A 139 -9.47 18.07 -2.40
CA TRP A 139 -8.60 18.89 -3.25
C TRP A 139 -9.32 20.13 -3.78
N LYS A 140 -10.58 19.98 -4.20
CA LYS A 140 -11.44 21.09 -4.65
C LYS A 140 -11.74 22.08 -3.53
N LEU A 141 -12.02 21.61 -2.31
CA LEU A 141 -12.23 22.47 -1.14
C LEU A 141 -10.94 23.18 -0.73
N HIS A 142 -9.80 22.49 -0.82
CA HIS A 142 -8.49 23.04 -0.48
C HIS A 142 -8.10 24.14 -1.47
N GLN A 143 -8.24 23.90 -2.77
CA GLN A 143 -8.06 24.92 -3.80
C GLN A 143 -9.01 26.11 -3.64
N ALA A 144 -10.23 25.87 -3.17
CA ALA A 144 -11.19 26.92 -2.87
C ALA A 144 -10.88 27.69 -1.57
N GLY A 145 -9.83 27.31 -0.81
CA GLY A 145 -9.48 27.94 0.46
C GLY A 145 -10.41 27.61 1.61
N LYS A 146 -11.19 26.51 1.52
CA LYS A 146 -12.22 26.14 2.49
C LYS A 146 -11.78 25.11 3.52
N THR A 147 -10.67 24.42 3.28
CA THR A 147 -10.02 23.57 4.29
C THR A 147 -9.36 24.45 5.35
N ASP A 148 -9.21 23.94 6.57
CA ASP A 148 -8.66 24.74 7.67
C ASP A 148 -7.19 25.09 7.44
N GLU A 149 -6.43 24.19 6.82
CA GLU A 149 -5.08 24.44 6.32
C GLU A 149 -5.05 25.63 5.34
N ALA A 150 -5.87 25.60 4.29
CA ALA A 150 -5.87 26.64 3.27
C ALA A 150 -6.40 27.98 3.82
N LYS A 151 -7.35 27.96 4.76
CA LYS A 151 -7.78 29.17 5.49
C LYS A 151 -6.62 29.78 6.28
N SER A 152 -5.85 28.94 6.98
CA SER A 152 -4.71 29.40 7.78
C SER A 152 -3.64 30.05 6.90
N ASP A 153 -3.35 29.44 5.74
CA ASP A 153 -2.37 29.97 4.81
C ASP A 153 -2.85 31.26 4.13
N MET A 154 -4.13 31.31 3.73
CA MET A 154 -4.73 32.54 3.22
C MET A 154 -4.72 33.67 4.26
N ALA A 155 -4.96 33.37 5.54
CA ALA A 155 -4.86 34.35 6.62
C ALA A 155 -3.41 34.84 6.82
N ARG A 156 -2.43 33.94 6.73
CA ARG A 156 -1.00 34.30 6.76
C ARG A 156 -0.64 35.22 5.60
N LEU A 157 -1.04 34.86 4.38
CA LEU A 157 -0.81 35.69 3.19
C LEU A 157 -1.53 37.05 3.28
N ALA A 158 -2.73 37.10 3.87
CA ALA A 158 -3.45 38.35 4.07
C ALA A 158 -2.70 39.31 5.01
N LYS A 159 -2.12 38.82 6.12
CA LYS A 159 -1.27 39.63 7.00
C LYS A 159 -0.07 40.22 6.27
N ILE A 160 0.63 39.39 5.48
CA ILE A 160 1.78 39.86 4.68
C ILE A 160 1.34 40.92 3.65
N ARG A 161 0.18 40.75 3.00
CA ARG A 161 -0.36 41.76 2.08
C ARG A 161 -0.64 43.07 2.82
N GLN A 162 -1.27 43.02 3.98
CA GLN A 162 -1.56 44.20 4.80
C GLN A 162 -0.27 44.91 5.25
N GLU A 163 0.72 44.18 5.73
CA GLU A 163 2.02 44.74 6.13
C GLU A 163 2.74 45.42 4.95
N ARG A 164 2.73 44.78 3.78
CA ARG A 164 3.32 45.36 2.56
C ARG A 164 2.58 46.59 2.09
N GLU A 165 1.26 46.56 2.10
CA GLU A 165 0.42 47.70 1.74
C GLU A 165 0.67 48.87 2.70
N ALA A 166 0.63 48.62 4.01
CA ALA A 166 0.91 49.62 5.03
C ALA A 166 2.33 50.19 4.91
N ALA A 167 3.34 49.36 4.66
CA ALA A 167 4.71 49.82 4.43
C ALA A 167 4.82 50.65 3.14
N SER A 168 4.12 50.26 2.08
CA SER A 168 4.09 51.04 0.83
C SER A 168 3.37 52.37 0.98
N ALA A 169 2.28 52.39 1.76
CA ALA A 169 1.53 53.59 2.08
C ALA A 169 2.34 54.52 2.99
N ALA A 170 3.05 53.98 3.98
CA ALA A 170 3.96 54.73 4.84
C ALA A 170 5.12 55.35 4.04
N ARG A 171 5.68 54.62 3.06
CA ARG A 171 6.70 55.16 2.15
C ARG A 171 6.15 56.29 1.28
N LYS A 172 4.97 56.11 0.68
CA LYS A 172 4.30 57.16 -0.10
C LYS A 172 3.96 58.39 0.75
N ALA A 173 3.44 58.19 1.96
CA ALA A 173 3.11 59.29 2.87
C ALA A 173 4.36 60.02 3.38
N ALA A 174 5.49 59.34 3.60
CA ALA A 174 6.75 59.97 3.95
C ALA A 174 7.35 60.78 2.78
N GLU A 175 7.13 60.33 1.54
CA GLU A 175 7.58 61.03 0.32
C GLU A 175 6.68 62.24 -0.02
N GLU A 176 5.38 62.14 0.24
CA GLU A 176 4.38 63.21 0.04
C GLU A 176 4.32 64.21 1.20
N GLN A 177 5.07 63.98 2.27
CA GLN A 177 5.41 64.98 3.29
C GLN A 177 6.81 65.56 2.98
N PRO A 178 6.97 66.41 1.95
CA PRO A 178 8.25 67.01 1.65
C PRO A 178 8.65 67.96 2.78
N GLY A 179 9.60 67.52 3.62
CA GLY A 179 10.46 68.40 4.40
C GLY A 179 9.77 69.37 5.35
N SER A 180 8.68 68.99 6.02
CA SER A 180 8.22 69.78 7.16
C SER A 180 9.18 69.58 8.34
N SER A 181 10.05 70.57 8.55
CA SER A 181 10.88 70.78 9.75
C SER A 181 12.29 70.19 9.75
N THR A 182 13.22 70.89 9.09
CA THR A 182 14.48 71.31 9.74
C THR A 182 14.87 72.69 9.20
N ARG A 183 14.58 73.75 9.95
CA ARG A 183 15.09 75.12 9.78
C ARG A 183 15.70 75.57 11.10
#